data_AF-A0A7C1R9C8-F1
#
_entry.id   AF-A0A7C1R9C8-F1
#
_cell.length_a   1.000
_cell.length_b   1.000
_cell.length_c   1.000
_cell.angle_alpha   90.00
_cell.angle_beta   90.00
_cell.angle_gamma   90.00
#
_symmetry.space_group_name_H-M   'P 1'
#
loop_
_entity.id
_entity.type
_entity.pdbx_description
1 polymer ?
#
loop_
_entity_poly.entity_id
_entity_poly.type
_entity_poly.pdbx_seq_one_letter_code
_entity_poly.pdbx_strand_id
1 'polypeptide(L)'
;IFIMVSAFSIFFLTVDPNSLALSLISMKLPYEFAFSFSLAFRFVPTIALEAQNIIDAQQSRGYEMEKSGLINKIKNLFPLLIPLIICSIKRAFNVAEALESRAFGSKKERSYYYSIKYSIKDWLFTFYLITFLILMIITKIQMRIIPFLTWSLPV
;
A
#
# COMPACT_ATOMS: atom_id res chain seq x y z
N ILE A 1 14.96 -10.85 -11.18
CA ILE A 1 13.95 -9.81 -11.51
C ILE A 1 12.55 -10.40 -11.63
N PHE A 2 12.31 -11.39 -12.51
CA PHE A 2 10.97 -11.99 -12.69
C PHE A 2 10.34 -12.51 -11.39
N ILE A 3 11.10 -13.26 -10.57
CA ILE A 3 10.65 -13.76 -9.25
C ILE A 3 10.24 -12.63 -8.29
N MET A 4 10.95 -11.49 -8.35
CA MET A 4 10.65 -10.35 -7.49
C MET A 4 9.33 -9.70 -7.92
N VAL A 5 9.15 -9.49 -9.24
CA VAL A 5 7.92 -8.92 -9.79
C VAL A 5 6.72 -9.82 -9.51
N SER A 6 6.84 -11.14 -9.71
CA SER A 6 5.73 -12.06 -9.43
C SER A 6 5.35 -12.10 -7.95
N ALA A 7 6.33 -12.11 -7.04
CA ALA A 7 6.07 -12.07 -5.60
C ALA A 7 5.32 -10.79 -5.17
N PHE A 8 5.77 -9.63 -5.66
CA PHE A 8 5.10 -8.36 -5.41
C PHE A 8 3.67 -8.33 -5.97
N SER A 9 3.46 -8.81 -7.20
CA SER A 9 2.11 -8.88 -7.78
C SER A 9 1.16 -9.76 -6.98
N ILE A 10 1.60 -10.96 -6.57
CA ILE A 10 0.79 -11.85 -5.74
C ILE A 10 0.41 -11.16 -4.41
N PHE A 11 1.37 -10.49 -3.77
CA PHE A 11 1.12 -9.75 -2.53
C PHE A 11 0.05 -8.66 -2.73
N PHE A 12 0.22 -7.78 -3.70
CA PHE A 12 -0.73 -6.67 -3.93
C PHE A 12 -2.12 -7.12 -4.40
N LEU A 13 -2.21 -8.26 -5.10
CA LEU A 13 -3.49 -8.79 -5.57
C LEU A 13 -4.26 -9.57 -4.50
N THR A 14 -3.59 -10.06 -3.45
CA THR A 14 -4.20 -10.93 -2.43
C THR A 14 -4.38 -10.24 -1.07
N VAL A 15 -3.65 -9.15 -0.80
CA VAL A 15 -3.66 -8.46 0.49
C VAL A 15 -4.48 -7.18 0.43
N ASP A 16 -5.58 -7.15 1.18
CA ASP A 16 -6.34 -5.93 1.40
C ASP A 16 -5.54 -4.92 2.24
N PRO A 17 -5.47 -3.64 1.85
CA PRO A 17 -4.76 -2.60 2.61
C PRO A 17 -5.26 -2.43 4.05
N ASN A 18 -6.55 -2.69 4.29
CA ASN A 18 -7.16 -2.64 5.63
C ASN A 18 -6.63 -3.77 6.53
N SER A 19 -6.48 -4.98 5.98
CA SER A 19 -5.89 -6.12 6.67
C SER A 19 -4.41 -5.87 6.95
N LEU A 20 -3.69 -5.27 6.01
CA LEU A 20 -2.30 -4.85 6.23
C LEU A 20 -2.17 -3.85 7.39
N ALA A 21 -3.06 -2.86 7.46
CA ALA A 21 -3.09 -1.90 8.56
C ALA A 21 -3.30 -2.58 9.93
N LEU A 22 -4.25 -3.52 10.02
CA LEU A 22 -4.49 -4.29 11.25
C LEU A 22 -3.28 -5.16 11.63
N SER A 23 -2.58 -5.75 10.66
CA SER A 23 -1.35 -6.51 10.92
C SER A 23 -0.25 -5.63 11.51
N LEU A 24 -0.10 -4.39 11.02
CA LEU A 24 0.88 -3.44 11.57
C LEU A 24 0.58 -3.10 13.04
N ILE A 25 -0.69 -2.98 13.42
CA ILE A 25 -1.09 -2.77 14.81
C ILE A 25 -0.68 -3.97 15.68
N SER A 26 -0.93 -5.19 15.21
CA SER A 26 -0.50 -6.42 15.89
C SER A 26 1.03 -6.51 16.05
N MET A 27 1.79 -5.88 15.16
CA MET A 27 3.26 -5.73 15.25
C MET A 27 3.72 -4.63 16.21
N LYS A 28 2.82 -4.07 17.04
CA LYS A 28 3.07 -2.98 17.99
C LYS A 28 3.31 -1.60 17.35
N LEU A 29 2.90 -1.38 16.10
CA LEU A 29 2.86 -0.03 15.54
C LEU A 29 1.76 0.79 16.26
N PRO A 30 1.99 2.08 16.60
CA PRO A 30 0.94 2.92 17.15
C PRO A 30 -0.28 2.96 16.22
N TYR A 31 -1.47 2.80 16.80
CA TYR A 31 -2.69 2.61 16.03
C TYR A 31 -3.03 3.82 15.14
N GLU A 32 -2.56 5.01 15.50
CA GLU A 32 -2.74 6.25 14.76
C GLU A 32 -2.13 6.16 13.36
N PHE A 33 -0.95 5.54 13.23
CA PHE A 33 -0.28 5.35 11.94
C PHE A 33 -1.01 4.33 11.08
N ALA A 34 -1.37 3.18 11.66
CA ALA A 34 -2.12 2.15 10.94
C ALA A 34 -3.51 2.65 10.51
N PHE A 35 -4.19 3.41 11.37
CA PHE A 35 -5.46 4.06 11.05
C PHE A 35 -5.30 5.06 9.90
N SER A 36 -4.28 5.92 9.97
CA SER A 36 -4.01 6.90 8.91
C SER A 36 -3.68 6.24 7.57
N PHE A 37 -2.95 5.12 7.60
CA PHE A 37 -2.67 4.31 6.42
C PHE A 37 -3.95 3.75 5.79
N SER A 38 -4.80 3.08 6.58
CA SER A 38 -6.09 2.58 6.09
C SER A 38 -6.98 3.70 5.54
N LEU A 39 -7.00 4.86 6.20
CA LEU A 39 -7.74 6.03 5.76
C LEU A 39 -7.22 6.59 4.43
N ALA A 40 -5.89 6.63 4.23
CA ALA A 40 -5.28 7.05 2.97
C ALA A 40 -5.75 6.16 1.81
N PHE A 41 -5.66 4.83 1.95
CA PHE A 41 -6.12 3.89 0.92
C PHE A 41 -7.62 4.02 0.62
N ARG A 42 -8.44 4.30 1.65
CA ARG A 42 -9.87 4.56 1.47
C ARG A 42 -10.14 5.83 0.66
N PHE A 43 -9.30 6.87 0.79
CA PHE A 43 -9.48 8.12 0.07
C PHE A 43 -8.87 8.13 -1.33
N VAL A 44 -7.94 7.25 -1.67
CA VAL A 44 -7.41 7.11 -3.04
C VAL A 44 -8.52 7.08 -4.10
N PRO A 45 -9.53 6.17 -4.03
CA PRO A 45 -10.59 6.14 -5.04
C PRO A 45 -11.44 7.41 -5.04
N THR A 46 -11.71 8.00 -3.87
CA THR A 46 -12.49 9.24 -3.78
C THR A 46 -11.75 10.44 -4.39
N ILE A 47 -10.45 10.55 -4.14
CA ILE A 47 -9.59 11.60 -4.72
C ILE A 47 -9.50 11.43 -6.24
N ALA A 48 -9.45 10.20 -6.75
CA ALA A 48 -9.47 9.94 -8.18
C ALA A 48 -10.78 10.40 -8.84
N LEU A 49 -11.93 10.13 -8.23
CA LEU A 49 -13.23 10.61 -8.70
C LEU A 49 -13.31 12.14 -8.67
N GLU A 50 -12.80 12.78 -7.63
CA GLU A 50 -12.76 14.24 -7.54
C GLU A 50 -11.84 14.88 -8.56
N ALA A 51 -10.68 14.27 -8.81
CA ALA A 51 -9.80 14.71 -9.88
C ALA A 51 -10.53 14.65 -11.22
N GLN A 52 -11.28 13.57 -11.50
CA GLN A 52 -12.07 13.46 -12.72
C GLN A 52 -13.16 14.55 -12.81
N ASN A 53 -13.92 14.76 -11.73
CA ASN A 53 -14.95 15.80 -11.69
C ASN A 53 -14.37 17.20 -11.91
N ILE A 54 -13.17 17.48 -11.38
CA ILE A 54 -12.47 18.75 -11.59
C ILE A 54 -12.03 18.87 -13.05
N ILE A 55 -11.50 17.81 -13.65
CA ILE A 55 -11.12 17.78 -15.07
C ILE A 55 -12.34 18.11 -15.94
N ASP A 56 -13.46 17.42 -15.73
CA ASP A 56 -14.69 17.60 -16.51
C ASP A 56 -15.26 19.03 -16.35
N ALA A 57 -15.20 19.58 -15.12
CA ALA A 57 -15.62 20.94 -14.84
C ALA A 57 -14.71 22.00 -15.53
N GLN A 58 -13.40 21.77 -15.58
CA GLN A 58 -12.48 22.67 -16.27
C GLN A 58 -12.63 22.59 -17.80
N GLN A 59 -12.83 21.39 -18.34
CA GLN A 59 -13.13 21.20 -19.77
C GLN A 59 -14.44 21.89 -20.15
N SER A 60 -15.47 21.82 -19.30
CA SER A 60 -16.74 22.54 -19.49
C SER A 60 -16.57 24.07 -19.49
N ARG A 61 -15.54 24.59 -18.82
CA ARG A 61 -15.16 26.01 -18.83
C ARG A 61 -14.28 26.38 -20.04
N GLY A 62 -14.10 25.47 -21.00
CA GLY A 62 -13.27 25.67 -22.19
C GLY A 62 -11.78 25.51 -21.94
N TYR A 63 -11.37 24.93 -20.80
CA TYR A 63 -9.96 24.70 -20.52
C TYR A 63 -9.45 23.46 -21.25
N GLU A 64 -8.69 23.69 -22.33
CA GLU A 64 -7.99 22.62 -23.05
C GLU A 64 -6.78 22.10 -22.25
N MET A 65 -6.94 20.93 -21.63
CA MET A 65 -5.86 20.29 -20.88
C MET A 65 -4.78 19.70 -21.80
N GLU A 66 -5.11 19.38 -23.06
CA GLU A 66 -4.24 18.72 -24.03
C GLU A 66 -3.54 19.71 -24.98
N LYS A 67 -2.74 20.65 -24.45
CA LYS A 67 -1.86 21.49 -25.29
C LYS A 67 -0.48 20.86 -25.49
N SER A 68 0.04 20.94 -26.70
CA SER A 68 1.39 20.48 -27.07
C SER A 68 2.48 21.28 -26.34
N GLY A 69 3.45 20.58 -25.74
CA GLY A 69 4.63 21.14 -25.06
C GLY A 69 4.73 20.78 -23.57
N LEU A 70 5.91 20.30 -23.14
CA LEU A 70 6.19 19.89 -21.74
C LEU A 70 5.91 21.00 -20.72
N ILE A 71 6.28 22.24 -21.04
CA ILE A 71 6.09 23.42 -20.16
C ILE A 71 4.59 23.75 -20.02
N ASN A 72 3.84 23.70 -21.13
CA ASN A 72 2.40 23.96 -21.12
C ASN A 72 1.65 22.86 -20.37
N LYS A 73 2.09 21.61 -20.46
CA LYS A 73 1.49 20.48 -19.72
C LYS A 73 1.60 20.66 -18.20
N ILE A 74 2.73 21.17 -17.70
CA ILE A 74 2.91 21.50 -16.28
C ILE A 74 2.02 22.67 -15.88
N LYS A 75 1.98 23.74 -16.69
CA LYS A 75 1.10 24.89 -16.44
C LYS A 75 -0.38 24.49 -16.41
N ASN A 76 -0.74 23.50 -17.23
CA ASN A 76 -2.08 22.95 -17.32
C ASN A 76 -2.50 22.08 -16.12
N LEU A 77 -1.55 21.73 -15.25
CA LEU A 77 -1.83 20.92 -14.07
C LEU A 77 -2.32 21.78 -12.88
N PHE A 78 -1.98 23.06 -12.83
CA PHE A 78 -2.39 23.95 -11.72
C PHE A 78 -3.91 24.07 -11.53
N PRO A 79 -4.73 24.22 -12.60
CA PRO A 79 -6.20 24.27 -12.46
C PRO A 79 -6.83 23.00 -11.91
N LEU A 80 -6.11 21.87 -11.95
CA LEU A 80 -6.50 20.61 -11.31
C LEU A 80 -5.98 20.53 -9.87
N LEU A 81 -4.69 20.77 -9.67
CA LEU A 81 -4.04 20.59 -8.37
C LEU A 81 -4.58 21.53 -7.30
N ILE A 82 -4.77 22.81 -7.62
CA ILE A 82 -5.19 23.80 -6.62
C ILE A 82 -6.57 23.42 -6.04
N PRO A 83 -7.62 23.19 -6.86
CA PRO A 83 -8.90 22.73 -6.33
C PRO A 83 -8.82 21.38 -5.61
N LEU A 84 -8.06 20.41 -6.14
CA LEU A 84 -7.95 19.08 -5.56
C LEU A 84 -7.30 19.12 -4.16
N ILE A 85 -6.26 19.95 -3.98
CA ILE A 85 -5.61 20.16 -2.68
C ILE A 85 -6.59 20.81 -1.70
N ILE A 86 -7.32 21.84 -2.12
CA ILE A 86 -8.32 22.51 -1.27
C ILE A 86 -9.42 21.51 -0.84
N CYS A 87 -9.93 20.70 -1.77
CA CYS A 87 -10.92 19.65 -1.47
C CYS A 87 -10.36 18.61 -0.51
N SER A 88 -9.09 18.20 -0.68
CA SER A 88 -8.42 17.24 0.19
C SER A 88 -8.22 17.78 1.61
N ILE A 89 -7.82 19.06 1.75
CA ILE A 89 -7.67 19.73 3.05
C ILE A 89 -9.02 19.83 3.76
N LYS A 90 -10.08 20.28 3.07
CA LYS A 90 -11.43 20.34 3.63
C LYS A 90 -11.91 18.96 4.11
N ARG A 91 -11.66 17.91 3.32
CA ARG A 91 -11.98 16.54 3.73
C ARG A 91 -11.22 16.13 4.99
N ALA A 92 -9.93 16.46 5.09
CA ALA A 92 -9.13 16.15 6.26
C ALA A 92 -9.73 16.80 7.52
N PHE A 93 -10.13 18.07 7.44
CA PHE A 93 -10.82 18.76 8.55
C PHE A 93 -12.15 18.09 8.91
N ASN A 94 -13.02 17.84 7.93
CA ASN A 94 -14.31 17.17 8.17
C ASN A 94 -14.13 15.80 8.85
N VAL A 95 -13.09 15.05 8.46
CA VAL A 95 -12.80 13.75 9.06
C VAL A 95 -12.24 13.92 10.47
N ALA A 96 -11.36 14.88 10.69
CA ALA A 96 -10.83 15.18 12.02
C ALA A 96 -11.95 15.57 13.00
N GLU A 97 -12.84 16.48 12.61
CA GLU A 97 -14.01 16.89 13.41
C GLU A 97 -14.95 15.71 13.70
N ALA A 98 -15.22 14.87 12.69
CA ALA A 98 -16.03 13.67 12.87
C ALA A 98 -15.38 12.64 13.81
N LEU A 99 -14.05 12.53 13.80
CA LEU A 99 -13.30 11.66 14.70
C LEU A 99 -13.30 12.20 16.13
N GLU A 100 -13.12 13.51 16.31
CA GLU A 100 -13.18 14.17 17.61
C GLU A 100 -14.58 14.05 18.23
N SER A 101 -15.64 14.25 17.45
CA SER A 101 -17.02 14.03 17.88
C SER A 101 -17.29 12.59 18.37
N ARG A 102 -16.53 11.61 17.83
CA ARG A 102 -16.57 10.21 18.26
C ARG A 102 -15.55 9.86 19.36
N ALA A 103 -14.96 10.87 20.00
CA ALA A 103 -13.94 10.73 21.04
C ALA A 103 -12.72 9.90 20.60
N PHE A 104 -12.33 9.99 19.32
CA PHE A 104 -11.13 9.33 18.81
C PHE A 104 -9.89 9.82 19.57
N GLY A 105 -9.12 8.91 20.16
CA GLY A 105 -7.91 9.22 20.92
C GLY A 105 -8.15 9.46 22.41
N SER A 106 -9.40 9.43 22.89
CA SER A 106 -9.73 9.64 24.30
C SER A 106 -9.22 8.52 25.23
N LYS A 107 -9.13 7.28 24.74
CA LYS A 107 -8.65 6.12 25.51
C LYS A 107 -7.34 5.58 24.95
N LYS A 108 -6.42 5.22 25.86
CA LYS A 108 -5.14 4.56 25.55
C LYS A 108 -5.33 3.11 25.06
N GLU A 109 -6.31 2.41 25.59
CA GLU A 109 -6.67 1.06 25.16
C GLU A 109 -7.88 1.10 24.23
N ARG A 110 -7.73 0.51 23.04
CA ARG A 110 -8.75 0.43 21.98
C ARG A 110 -9.26 -1.01 21.88
N SER A 111 -10.56 -1.17 21.68
CA SER A 111 -11.13 -2.43 21.21
C SER A 111 -11.15 -2.47 19.69
N TYR A 112 -10.84 -3.64 19.12
CA TYR A 112 -10.83 -3.85 17.68
C TYR A 112 -12.04 -4.70 17.29
N TYR A 113 -12.87 -4.18 16.39
CA TYR A 113 -14.02 -4.92 15.87
C TYR A 113 -13.58 -6.09 14.97
N TYR A 114 -12.53 -5.88 14.18
CA TYR A 114 -11.87 -6.93 13.40
C TYR A 114 -10.49 -7.21 14.01
N SER A 115 -10.26 -8.47 14.39
CA SER A 115 -8.97 -8.96 14.87
C SER A 115 -8.39 -9.95 13.86
N ILE A 116 -7.12 -9.79 13.49
CA ILE A 116 -6.40 -10.79 12.68
C ILE A 116 -6.03 -11.95 13.61
N LYS A 117 -6.52 -13.14 13.29
CA LYS A 117 -6.17 -14.38 14.00
C LYS A 117 -5.40 -15.27 13.03
N TYR A 118 -4.25 -15.76 13.48
CA TYR A 118 -3.49 -16.76 12.73
C TYR A 118 -4.27 -18.06 12.69
N SER A 119 -4.58 -18.52 11.48
CA SER A 119 -5.15 -19.84 11.26
C SER A 119 -4.05 -20.91 11.32
N ILE A 120 -4.45 -22.15 11.59
CA ILE A 120 -3.56 -23.33 11.52
C ILE A 120 -2.94 -23.45 10.11
N LYS A 121 -3.71 -23.09 9.07
CA LYS A 121 -3.21 -23.06 7.69
C LYS A 121 -2.07 -22.05 7.50
N ASP A 122 -2.16 -20.89 8.14
CA ASP A 122 -1.13 -19.85 8.06
C ASP A 122 0.15 -20.31 8.75
N TRP A 123 0.01 -21.05 9.85
CA TRP A 123 1.15 -21.62 10.57
C TRP A 123 1.87 -22.70 9.77
N LEU A 124 1.11 -23.63 9.15
CA LEU A 124 1.66 -24.64 8.24
C LEU A 124 2.38 -23.99 7.04
N PHE A 125 1.76 -22.97 6.43
CA PHE A 125 2.35 -22.25 5.31
C PHE A 125 3.63 -21.51 5.70
N THR A 126 3.65 -20.87 6.88
CA THR A 126 4.83 -20.18 7.41
C THR A 126 5.97 -21.16 7.65
N PHE A 127 5.69 -22.32 8.26
CA PHE A 127 6.70 -23.36 8.51
C PHE A 127 7.27 -23.93 7.20
N TYR A 128 6.41 -24.17 6.21
CA TYR A 128 6.84 -24.59 4.87
C TYR A 128 7.79 -23.58 4.22
N LEU A 129 7.45 -22.28 4.25
CA LEU A 129 8.31 -21.23 3.69
C LEU A 129 9.65 -21.10 4.41
N ILE A 130 9.67 -21.18 5.75
CA ILE A 130 10.91 -21.13 6.53
C ILE A 130 11.80 -22.34 6.21
N THR A 131 11.22 -23.53 6.13
CA THR A 131 11.97 -24.75 5.81
C THR A 131 12.56 -24.69 4.40
N PHE A 132 11.77 -24.21 3.43
CA PHE A 132 12.23 -23.99 2.06
C PHE A 132 13.37 -22.96 1.97
N LEU A 133 13.28 -21.86 2.73
CA LEU A 133 14.33 -20.84 2.82
C LEU A 133 15.64 -21.42 3.39
N ILE A 134 15.56 -22.19 4.47
CA ILE A 134 16.72 -22.83 5.11
C ILE A 134 17.41 -23.80 4.14
N LEU A 135 16.63 -24.63 3.44
CA LEU A 135 17.16 -25.57 2.45
C LEU A 135 17.92 -24.85 1.33
N MET A 136 17.36 -23.76 0.79
CA MET A 136 18.01 -22.91 -0.23
C MET A 136 19.32 -22.29 0.26
N ILE A 137 19.39 -21.90 1.54
CA ILE A 137 20.61 -21.35 2.14
C ILE A 137 21.68 -22.44 2.27
N ILE A 138 21.30 -23.64 2.74
CA ILE A 138 22.22 -24.78 2.90
C ILE A 138 22.82 -25.20 1.56
N THR A 139 22.00 -25.36 0.52
CA THR A 139 22.51 -25.75 -0.81
C THR A 139 23.47 -24.71 -1.37
N LYS A 140 23.17 -23.41 -1.20
CA LYS A 140 24.08 -22.33 -1.61
C LYS A 140 25.40 -22.34 -0.83
N ILE A 141 25.36 -22.61 0.47
CA ILE A 141 26.56 -22.68 1.31
C ILE A 141 27.41 -23.89 0.94
N GLN A 142 26.79 -25.06 0.73
CA GLN A 142 27.49 -26.28 0.35
C GLN A 142 28.16 -26.17 -1.02
N MET A 143 27.49 -25.55 -2.00
CA MET A 143 28.07 -25.21 -3.31
C MET A 143 29.24 -24.23 -3.23
N ARG A 144 29.30 -23.37 -2.19
CA ARG A 144 30.43 -22.44 -1.96
C ARG A 144 31.62 -23.11 -1.27
N ILE A 145 31.39 -24.14 -0.44
CA ILE A 145 32.42 -24.83 0.36
C ILE A 145 33.12 -25.94 -0.43
N ILE A 146 32.45 -26.57 -1.41
CA ILE A 146 33.02 -27.64 -2.23
C ILE A 146 33.12 -27.19 -3.71
N PRO A 147 34.14 -26.40 -4.10
CA PRO A 147 34.36 -26.05 -5.51
C PRO A 147 34.90 -27.23 -6.34
N PHE A 148 35.28 -28.35 -5.71
CA PHE A 148 35.86 -29.52 -6.38
C PHE A 148 34.82 -30.48 -6.98
N LEU A 149 33.56 -30.45 -6.52
CA LEU A 149 32.49 -31.34 -7.00
C LEU A 149 31.58 -30.66 -8.02
N THR A 150 32.15 -29.83 -8.89
CA THR A 150 31.46 -29.29 -10.08
C THR A 150 32.23 -29.53 -11.38
N TRP A 151 33.22 -30.43 -11.40
CA TRP A 151 33.85 -30.91 -12.63
C TRP A 151 33.34 -32.30 -13.03
N SER A 152 32.07 -32.36 -13.44
CA SER A 152 31.58 -33.25 -14.52
C SER A 152 30.06 -33.25 -14.59
N LEU A 153 29.49 -32.33 -15.37
CA LEU A 153 28.34 -32.66 -16.23
C LEU A 153 28.51 -31.85 -17.52
N PRO A 154 29.24 -32.40 -18.52
CA PRO A 154 29.22 -31.92 -19.87
C PRO A 154 28.07 -32.61 -20.60
N VAL A 155 26.85 -32.12 -20.44
CA VAL A 155 25.79 -32.09 -21.47
C VAL A 155 24.80 -30.98 -21.09
#